data_AF-A0A349X8D8-F1
#
_entry.id   AF-A0A349X8D8-F1
#
_cell.length_a   1.000
_cell.length_b   1.000
_cell.length_c   1.000
_cell.angle_alpha   90.00
_cell.angle_beta   90.00
_cell.angle_gamma   90.00
#
_symmetry.space_group_name_H-M   'P 1'
#
loop_
_entity.id
_entity.type
_entity.pdbx_description
1 polymer ?
#
loop_
_entity_poly.entity_id
_entity_poly.type
_entity_poly.pdbx_seq_one_letter_code
_entity_poly.pdbx_strand_id
1 'polypeptide(L)'
;MKNFFKAFGPGPMIAAAFIGPGTVTVCSIAGAQYGPVLLWALLFSTLATAVLQESSARLGLVTQRGLAANIKSGIKNKGLRFASLTLVLSAVVVGAIAYESGNIRGGSLGVLALLGAEHSKATDPLTGIAVLCIAVFAALLLWIGRYAVLEKVLVSLVILMSVAFLTTAVMVVDSWSLVLRGLFIPQIPEGSIMLVV
;
A
#
# COMPACT_ATOMS: atom_id res chain seq x y z
N MET A 1 -4.12 22.84 -24.21
CA MET A 1 -4.19 21.96 -23.03
C MET A 1 -2.88 21.19 -22.78
N LYS A 2 -1.70 21.83 -22.83
CA LYS A 2 -0.38 21.13 -22.71
C LYS A 2 0.20 21.07 -21.28
N ASN A 3 -0.47 21.67 -20.28
CA ASN A 3 0.10 21.84 -18.94
C ASN A 3 -0.62 21.04 -17.82
N PHE A 4 -1.68 20.29 -18.12
CA PHE A 4 -2.43 19.54 -17.09
C PHE A 4 -1.58 18.43 -16.46
N PHE A 5 -0.75 17.75 -17.26
CA PHE A 5 0.16 16.70 -16.80
C PHE A 5 1.38 17.23 -16.03
N LYS A 6 1.76 18.50 -16.20
CA LYS A 6 2.84 19.14 -15.39
C LYS A 6 2.35 19.65 -14.03
N ALA A 7 1.02 19.76 -13.85
CA ALA A 7 0.41 20.20 -12.59
C ALA A 7 0.24 19.07 -11.59
N PHE A 8 0.25 17.82 -12.04
CA PHE A 8 0.40 16.67 -11.16
C PHE A 8 1.83 16.65 -10.64
N GLY A 9 2.04 17.18 -9.43
CA GLY A 9 3.29 17.04 -8.69
C GLY A 9 3.60 15.56 -8.38
N PRO A 10 4.48 15.26 -7.40
CA PRO A 10 4.86 13.88 -7.09
C PRO A 10 3.72 13.00 -6.53
N GLY A 11 2.52 13.56 -6.32
CA GLY A 11 1.36 12.88 -5.71
C GLY A 11 0.97 11.55 -6.36
N PRO A 12 0.78 11.45 -7.69
CA PRO A 12 0.45 10.18 -8.33
C PRO A 12 1.56 9.12 -8.21
N MET A 13 2.83 9.55 -8.23
CA MET A 13 3.97 8.64 -8.03
C MET A 13 4.00 8.09 -6.59
N ILE A 14 3.69 8.94 -5.62
CA ILE A 14 3.55 8.55 -4.21
C ILE A 14 2.37 7.58 -4.06
N ALA A 15 1.21 7.89 -4.63
CA ALA A 15 0.04 7.03 -4.59
C ALA A 15 0.30 5.65 -5.22
N ALA A 16 1.01 5.61 -6.36
CA ALA A 16 1.40 4.37 -7.00
C ALA A 16 2.36 3.53 -6.14
N ALA A 17 3.24 4.17 -5.35
CA ALA A 17 4.16 3.46 -4.45
C ALA A 17 3.47 2.81 -3.24
N PHE A 18 2.29 3.29 -2.85
CA PHE A 18 1.52 2.77 -1.71
C PHE A 18 0.54 1.65 -2.06
N ILE A 19 0.33 1.37 -3.35
CA ILE A 19 -0.52 0.27 -3.78
C ILE A 19 0.34 -0.97 -3.98
N GLY A 20 0.38 -1.81 -2.95
CA GLY A 20 1.16 -3.04 -2.93
C GLY A 20 0.30 -4.31 -3.05
N PRO A 21 0.87 -5.44 -3.53
CA PRO A 21 0.20 -6.74 -3.54
C PRO A 21 -0.30 -7.17 -2.16
N GLY A 22 0.40 -6.79 -1.08
CA GLY A 22 0.01 -7.13 0.29
C GLY A 22 -1.33 -6.52 0.69
N THR A 23 -1.51 -5.22 0.48
CA THR A 23 -2.77 -4.50 0.75
C THR A 23 -3.91 -5.10 -0.05
N VAL A 24 -3.66 -5.38 -1.32
CA VAL A 24 -4.61 -6.01 -2.23
C VAL A 24 -5.06 -7.39 -1.69
N THR A 25 -4.12 -8.24 -1.30
CA THR A 25 -4.44 -9.57 -0.75
C THR A 25 -5.28 -9.47 0.51
N VAL A 26 -4.91 -8.59 1.45
CA VAL A 26 -5.66 -8.41 2.70
C VAL A 26 -7.07 -7.90 2.41
N CYS A 27 -7.24 -6.89 1.55
CA CYS A 27 -8.55 -6.38 1.15
C CYS A 27 -9.40 -7.45 0.44
N SER A 28 -8.78 -8.30 -0.38
CA SER A 28 -9.48 -9.37 -1.10
C SER A 28 -9.97 -10.46 -0.15
N ILE A 29 -9.13 -10.87 0.80
CA ILE A 29 -9.50 -11.82 1.87
C ILE A 29 -10.61 -11.24 2.73
N ALA A 30 -10.49 -9.97 3.13
CA ALA A 30 -11.50 -9.27 3.92
C ALA A 30 -12.84 -9.20 3.18
N GLY A 31 -12.84 -8.85 1.88
CA GLY A 31 -14.04 -8.82 1.05
C GLY A 31 -14.66 -10.21 0.86
N ALA A 32 -13.86 -11.26 0.72
CA ALA A 32 -14.35 -12.63 0.61
C ALA A 32 -14.97 -13.14 1.92
N GLN A 33 -14.42 -12.76 3.08
CA GLN A 33 -14.90 -13.19 4.39
C GLN A 33 -16.10 -12.37 4.91
N TYR A 34 -16.08 -11.05 4.70
CA TYR A 34 -17.02 -10.11 5.32
C TYR A 34 -17.87 -9.33 4.32
N GLY A 35 -17.71 -9.57 3.01
CA GLY A 35 -18.43 -8.84 1.96
C GLY A 35 -18.06 -7.35 1.91
N PRO A 36 -18.93 -6.50 1.35
CA PRO A 36 -18.69 -5.06 1.20
C PRO A 36 -18.78 -4.29 2.53
N VAL A 37 -19.05 -4.96 3.65
CA VAL A 37 -19.36 -4.35 4.94
C VAL A 37 -18.19 -3.54 5.51
N LEU A 38 -16.95 -3.89 5.17
CA LEU A 38 -15.75 -3.19 5.64
C LEU A 38 -15.29 -2.04 4.74
N LEU A 39 -16.03 -1.71 3.66
CA LEU A 39 -15.65 -0.65 2.74
C LEU A 39 -15.58 0.73 3.39
N TRP A 40 -16.43 1.00 4.40
CA TRP A 40 -16.38 2.25 5.16
C TRP A 40 -15.03 2.44 5.87
N ALA A 41 -14.45 1.37 6.41
CA ALA A 41 -13.17 1.43 7.11
C ALA A 41 -12.03 1.74 6.12
N LEU A 42 -12.07 1.13 4.93
CA LEU A 42 -11.15 1.44 3.84
C LEU A 42 -11.28 2.90 3.37
N LEU A 43 -12.51 3.38 3.19
CA LEU A 43 -12.79 4.76 2.80
C LEU A 43 -12.26 5.74 3.84
N PHE A 44 -12.59 5.51 5.12
CA PHE A 44 -12.12 6.33 6.23
C PHE A 44 -10.59 6.36 6.32
N SER A 45 -9.95 5.18 6.26
CA SER A 45 -8.49 5.06 6.29
C SER A 45 -7.83 5.80 5.12
N THR A 46 -8.41 5.72 3.92
CA THR A 46 -7.92 6.45 2.74
C THR A 46 -8.02 7.95 2.92
N LEU A 47 -9.15 8.45 3.44
CA LEU A 47 -9.34 9.89 3.70
C LEU A 47 -8.41 10.39 4.81
N ALA A 48 -8.29 9.65 5.91
CA ALA A 48 -7.37 9.97 7.00
C ALA A 48 -5.92 10.03 6.48
N THR A 49 -5.51 9.06 5.67
CA THR A 49 -4.19 9.02 5.04
C THR A 49 -3.97 10.21 4.13
N ALA A 50 -4.96 10.60 3.31
CA ALA A 50 -4.86 11.77 2.45
C ALA A 50 -4.64 13.06 3.24
N VAL A 51 -5.37 13.26 4.34
CA VAL A 51 -5.22 14.44 5.22
C VAL A 51 -3.85 14.47 5.90
N LEU A 52 -3.35 13.31 6.37
CA LEU A 52 -2.04 13.20 6.99
C LEU A 52 -0.89 13.42 6.00
N GLN A 53 -1.01 12.89 4.78
CA GLN A 53 -0.05 13.11 3.71
C GLN A 53 -0.02 14.56 3.26
N GLU A 54 -1.18 15.20 3.10
CA GLU A 54 -1.28 16.62 2.74
C GLU A 54 -0.66 17.51 3.82
N SER A 55 -0.92 17.22 5.10
CA SER A 55 -0.30 17.95 6.23
C SER A 55 1.22 17.79 6.26
N SER A 56 1.72 16.59 6.00
CA SER A 56 3.16 16.29 5.94
C SER A 56 3.82 16.99 4.74
N ALA A 57 3.16 16.98 3.57
CA ALA A 57 3.62 17.65 2.37
C ALA A 57 3.68 19.17 2.56
N ARG A 58 2.62 19.77 3.10
CA ARG A 58 2.56 21.20 3.41
C ARG A 58 3.65 21.61 4.39
N LEU A 59 3.88 20.83 5.45
CA LEU A 59 4.97 21.08 6.39
C LEU A 59 6.33 21.05 5.68
N GLY A 60 6.58 20.05 4.83
CA GLY A 60 7.80 19.94 4.05
C GLY A 60 8.02 21.13 3.09
N LEU A 61 6.96 21.60 2.45
CA LEU A 61 6.99 22.77 1.55
C LEU A 61 7.28 24.07 2.30
N VAL A 62 6.66 24.29 3.47
CA VAL A 62 6.86 25.53 4.25
C VAL A 62 8.24 25.55 4.92
N THR A 63 8.66 24.43 5.50
CA THR A 63 9.88 24.37 6.31
C THR A 63 11.13 24.00 5.52
N GLN A 64 10.97 23.53 4.27
CA GLN A 64 12.03 22.97 3.43
C GLN A 64 12.83 21.86 4.14
N ARG A 65 12.17 21.14 5.06
CA ARG A 65 12.76 20.11 5.92
C ARG A 65 11.81 18.92 6.02
N GLY A 66 12.37 17.72 6.15
CA GLY A 66 11.59 16.51 6.43
C GLY A 66 10.96 16.53 7.83
N LEU A 67 9.94 15.71 8.04
CA LEU A 67 9.20 15.63 9.31
C LEU A 67 10.12 15.37 10.51
N ALA A 68 11.05 14.41 10.41
CA ALA A 68 11.99 14.09 11.48
C ALA A 68 12.92 15.27 11.83
N ALA A 69 13.35 16.06 10.83
CA ALA A 69 14.17 17.25 11.04
C ALA A 69 13.37 18.38 11.72
N ASN A 70 12.09 18.53 11.39
CA ASN A 70 11.20 19.46 12.06
C ASN A 70 10.98 19.09 13.52
N ILE A 71 10.69 17.82 13.82
CA ILE A 71 10.57 17.30 15.20
C ILE A 71 11.85 17.55 15.99
N LYS A 72 13.01 17.25 15.38
CA LYS A 72 14.34 17.49 15.95
C LYS A 72 14.56 18.96 16.34
N SER A 73 14.05 19.89 15.54
CA SER A 73 14.22 21.34 15.75
C SER A 73 13.20 21.96 16.71
N GLY A 74 11.99 21.39 16.81
CA GLY A 74 10.92 21.88 17.69
C GLY A 74 11.12 21.53 19.17
N ILE A 75 11.85 20.44 19.46
CA ILE A 75 12.02 19.95 20.84
C ILE A 75 13.36 20.42 21.43
N LYS A 76 13.28 21.32 22.42
CA LYS A 76 14.44 21.87 23.13
C LYS A 76 15.01 20.92 24.19
N ASN A 77 14.17 20.13 24.85
CA ASN A 77 14.60 19.17 25.87
C ASN A 77 15.33 17.99 25.20
N LYS A 78 16.59 17.75 25.59
CA LYS A 78 17.44 16.70 25.02
C LYS A 78 16.86 15.29 25.19
N GLY A 79 16.27 14.98 26.34
CA GLY A 79 15.68 13.67 26.63
C GLY A 79 14.45 13.40 25.77
N LEU A 80 13.52 14.37 25.72
CA LEU A 80 12.31 14.26 24.90
C LEU A 80 12.65 14.21 23.41
N ARG A 81 13.64 14.99 22.97
CA ARG A 81 14.11 14.98 21.58
C ARG A 81 14.66 13.62 21.18
N PHE A 82 15.46 12.99 22.03
CA PHE A 82 16.00 11.66 21.76
C PHE A 82 14.88 10.62 21.71
N ALA A 83 13.96 10.64 22.69
CA ALA A 83 12.81 9.74 22.73
C ALA A 83 11.93 9.87 21.48
N SER A 84 11.58 11.09 21.06
CA SER A 84 10.77 11.32 19.86
C SER A 84 11.48 10.88 18.58
N LEU A 85 12.79 11.11 18.45
CA LEU A 85 13.54 10.66 17.28
C LEU A 85 13.64 9.14 17.21
N THR A 86 13.88 8.49 18.34
CA THR A 86 13.90 7.02 18.42
C THR A 86 12.53 6.44 18.07
N LEU A 87 11.45 7.04 18.57
CA LEU A 87 10.08 6.61 18.24
C LEU A 87 9.75 6.78 16.76
N VAL A 88 10.11 7.92 16.15
CA VAL A 88 9.90 8.13 14.72
C VAL A 88 10.71 7.15 13.89
N LEU A 89 11.99 6.95 14.24
CA LEU A 89 12.86 6.03 13.52
C LEU A 89 12.36 4.58 13.65
N SER A 90 11.96 4.16 14.85
CA SER A 90 11.42 2.81 15.06
C SER A 90 10.11 2.62 14.31
N ALA A 91 9.19 3.59 14.36
CA ALA A 91 7.93 3.52 13.62
C ALA A 91 8.14 3.39 12.10
N VAL A 92 9.07 4.17 11.53
CA VAL A 92 9.39 4.10 10.10
C VAL A 92 10.03 2.76 9.73
N VAL A 93 11.01 2.30 10.51
CA VAL A 93 11.72 1.04 10.23
C VAL A 93 10.78 -0.16 10.36
N VAL A 94 10.06 -0.26 11.49
CA VAL A 94 9.11 -1.35 11.72
C VAL A 94 7.97 -1.30 10.70
N GLY A 95 7.45 -0.11 10.40
CA GLY A 95 6.42 0.08 9.39
C GLY A 95 6.88 -0.35 8.00
N ALA A 96 8.09 0.03 7.57
CA ALA A 96 8.65 -0.39 6.30
C ALA A 96 8.87 -1.91 6.25
N ILE A 97 9.38 -2.53 7.32
CA ILE A 97 9.54 -3.98 7.40
C ILE A 97 8.18 -4.68 7.27
N ALA A 98 7.15 -4.20 7.99
CA ALA A 98 5.81 -4.77 7.92
C ALA A 98 5.19 -4.61 6.52
N TYR A 99 5.32 -3.43 5.91
CA TYR A 99 4.83 -3.14 4.57
C TYR A 99 5.49 -4.04 3.51
N GLU A 100 6.82 -4.11 3.50
CA GLU A 100 7.56 -4.94 2.55
C GLU A 100 7.33 -6.44 2.78
N SER A 101 7.20 -6.87 4.04
CA SER A 101 6.81 -8.24 4.37
C SER A 101 5.43 -8.58 3.78
N GLY A 102 4.49 -7.64 3.85
CA GLY A 102 3.17 -7.76 3.24
C GLY A 102 3.26 -7.86 1.71
N ASN A 103 4.06 -7.01 1.06
CA ASN A 103 4.23 -7.02 -0.39
C ASN A 103 4.87 -8.30 -0.91
N ILE A 104 5.90 -8.81 -0.24
CA ILE A 104 6.55 -10.07 -0.61
C ILE A 104 5.56 -11.22 -0.48
N ARG A 105 4.80 -11.28 0.63
CA ARG A 105 3.78 -12.32 0.83
C ARG A 105 2.63 -12.25 -0.17
N GLY A 106 2.08 -11.07 -0.41
CA GLY A 106 1.03 -10.86 -1.40
C GLY A 106 1.51 -11.21 -2.81
N GLY A 107 2.74 -10.81 -3.15
CA GLY A 107 3.38 -11.16 -4.42
C GLY A 107 3.57 -12.68 -4.58
N SER A 108 4.07 -13.37 -3.55
CA SER A 108 4.23 -14.82 -3.59
C SER A 108 2.90 -15.56 -3.74
N LEU A 109 1.84 -15.09 -3.06
CA LEU A 109 0.50 -15.67 -3.21
C LEU A 109 -0.05 -15.46 -4.64
N GLY A 110 0.22 -14.31 -5.24
CA GLY A 110 -0.13 -14.05 -6.64
C GLY A 110 0.56 -15.02 -7.60
N VAL A 111 1.86 -15.29 -7.41
CA VAL A 111 2.62 -16.27 -8.22
C VAL A 111 2.09 -17.69 -8.00
N LEU A 112 1.83 -18.08 -6.75
CA LEU A 112 1.28 -19.40 -6.42
C LEU A 112 -0.11 -19.61 -7.02
N ALA A 113 -0.96 -18.58 -7.03
CA ALA A 113 -2.27 -18.63 -7.68
C ALA A 113 -2.16 -18.86 -9.20
N LEU A 114 -1.16 -18.28 -9.87
CA LEU A 114 -0.90 -18.54 -11.30
C LEU A 114 -0.45 -19.99 -11.56
N LEU A 115 0.18 -20.63 -10.58
CA LEU A 115 0.63 -22.02 -10.65
C LEU A 115 -0.42 -23.04 -10.17
N GLY A 116 -1.61 -22.58 -9.73
CA GLY A 116 -2.65 -23.43 -9.16
C GLY A 116 -2.29 -24.04 -7.80
N ALA A 117 -1.39 -23.38 -7.05
CA ALA A 117 -0.86 -23.84 -5.77
C ALA A 117 -1.24 -22.86 -4.63
N GLU A 118 -2.42 -22.26 -4.69
CA GLU A 118 -2.87 -21.21 -3.76
C GLU A 118 -3.04 -21.68 -2.30
N HIS A 119 -3.12 -23.00 -2.07
CA HIS A 119 -3.22 -23.62 -0.74
C HIS A 119 -1.86 -24.00 -0.13
N SER A 120 -0.75 -23.73 -0.84
CA SER A 120 0.59 -24.01 -0.34
C SER A 120 0.85 -23.24 0.96
N LYS A 121 1.31 -23.97 1.98
CA LYS A 121 1.65 -23.36 3.27
C LYS A 121 2.88 -22.45 3.11
N ALA A 122 3.04 -21.50 4.02
CA ALA A 122 4.21 -20.61 4.05
C ALA A 122 5.56 -21.37 4.14
N THR A 123 5.54 -22.61 4.64
CA THR A 123 6.69 -23.53 4.72
C THR A 123 6.89 -24.41 3.48
N ASP A 124 6.03 -24.31 2.48
CA ASP A 124 6.15 -25.04 1.23
C ASP A 124 7.36 -24.51 0.42
N PRO A 125 8.26 -25.38 -0.07
CA PRO A 125 9.34 -25.00 -0.98
C PRO A 125 8.89 -24.13 -2.16
N LEU A 126 7.68 -24.33 -2.67
CA LEU A 126 7.11 -23.55 -3.78
C LEU A 126 6.98 -22.05 -3.43
N THR A 127 6.61 -21.73 -2.20
CA THR A 127 6.53 -20.34 -1.72
C THR A 127 7.92 -19.70 -1.72
N GLY A 128 8.94 -20.44 -1.29
CA GLY A 128 10.33 -19.97 -1.32
C GLY A 128 10.85 -19.71 -2.74
N ILE A 129 10.50 -20.58 -3.68
CA ILE A 129 10.82 -20.42 -5.11
C ILE A 129 10.12 -19.17 -5.66
N ALA A 130 8.83 -18.97 -5.36
CA ALA A 130 8.09 -17.79 -5.81
C ALA A 130 8.73 -16.48 -5.32
N VAL A 131 9.10 -16.41 -4.04
CA VAL A 131 9.82 -15.24 -3.48
C VAL A 131 11.17 -15.05 -4.15
N LEU A 132 11.93 -16.12 -4.38
CA LEU A 132 13.23 -16.03 -5.05
C LEU A 132 13.08 -15.51 -6.48
N CYS A 133 12.08 -15.98 -7.23
CA CYS A 133 11.79 -15.50 -8.58
C CYS A 133 11.49 -13.99 -8.59
N ILE A 134 10.65 -13.51 -7.66
CA ILE A 134 10.36 -12.08 -7.51
C ILE A 134 11.63 -11.30 -7.20
N ALA A 135 12.45 -11.78 -6.27
CA ALA A 135 13.70 -11.14 -5.86
C ALA A 135 14.72 -11.06 -7.01
N VAL A 136 14.91 -12.14 -7.76
CA VAL A 136 15.81 -12.18 -8.92
C VAL A 136 15.31 -11.24 -10.02
N PHE A 137 14.01 -11.25 -10.30
CA PHE A 137 13.41 -10.33 -11.28
C PHE A 137 13.64 -8.87 -10.89
N ALA A 138 13.37 -8.51 -9.62
CA ALA A 138 13.61 -7.17 -9.11
C ALA A 138 15.10 -6.78 -9.17
N ALA A 139 16.01 -7.69 -8.79
CA ALA A 139 17.45 -7.47 -8.83
C ALA A 139 17.94 -7.24 -10.28
N LEU A 140 17.49 -8.04 -11.24
CA LEU A 140 17.81 -7.85 -12.65
C LEU A 140 17.29 -6.52 -13.19
N LEU A 141 16.06 -6.16 -12.83
CA LEU A 141 15.46 -4.90 -13.26
C LEU A 141 16.25 -3.69 -12.73
N LEU A 142 16.69 -3.74 -11.47
CA LEU A 142 17.53 -2.71 -10.86
C LEU A 142 18.94 -2.69 -11.45
N TRP A 143 19.51 -3.87 -11.77
CA TRP A 143 20.84 -3.99 -12.38
C TRP A 143 20.94 -3.32 -13.75
N ILE A 144 19.85 -3.28 -14.51
CA ILE A 144 19.81 -2.56 -15.80
C ILE A 144 20.13 -1.07 -15.60
N GLY A 145 19.82 -0.48 -14.43
CA GLY A 145 20.21 0.90 -14.06
C GLY A 145 19.59 2.02 -14.90
N ARG A 146 18.76 1.68 -15.89
CA ARG A 146 18.12 2.65 -16.80
C ARG A 146 16.79 3.11 -16.21
N TYR A 147 16.76 4.34 -15.71
CA TYR A 147 15.54 4.96 -15.16
C TYR A 147 14.33 4.85 -16.08
N ALA A 148 14.50 5.11 -17.38
CA ALA A 148 13.42 5.03 -18.37
C ALA A 148 12.82 3.62 -18.55
N VAL A 149 13.58 2.56 -18.24
CA VAL A 149 13.08 1.18 -18.26
C VAL A 149 12.32 0.89 -16.98
N LEU A 150 12.89 1.26 -15.83
CA LEU A 150 12.25 1.11 -14.52
C LEU A 150 10.88 1.82 -14.46
N GLU A 151 10.83 3.08 -14.89
CA GLU A 151 9.61 3.87 -14.92
C GLU A 151 8.53 3.20 -15.79
N LYS A 152 8.88 2.79 -17.01
CA LYS A 152 7.93 2.13 -17.93
C LYS A 152 7.39 0.82 -17.37
N VAL A 153 8.25 -0.02 -16.78
CA VAL A 153 7.84 -1.29 -16.19
C VAL A 153 6.90 -1.06 -15.01
N LEU A 154 7.26 -0.18 -14.09
CA LEU A 154 6.44 0.14 -12.91
C LEU A 154 5.07 0.73 -13.31
N VAL A 155 5.05 1.71 -14.21
CA VAL A 155 3.79 2.31 -14.70
C VAL A 155 2.92 1.28 -15.39
N SER A 156 3.50 0.40 -16.22
CA SER A 156 2.76 -0.66 -16.89
C SER A 156 2.13 -1.65 -15.91
N LEU A 157 2.87 -2.04 -14.86
CA LEU A 157 2.35 -2.92 -13.81
C LEU A 157 1.19 -2.28 -13.04
N VAL A 158 1.30 -0.99 -12.69
CA VAL A 158 0.24 -0.26 -11.98
C VAL A 158 -1.03 -0.15 -12.84
N ILE A 159 -0.88 0.15 -14.14
CA ILE A 159 -2.01 0.22 -15.06
C ILE A 159 -2.67 -1.15 -15.21
N LEU A 160 -1.88 -2.20 -15.44
CA LEU A 160 -2.38 -3.56 -15.57
C LEU A 160 -3.17 -3.98 -14.33
N MET A 161 -2.61 -3.74 -13.15
CA MET A 161 -3.25 -4.03 -11.87
C MET A 161 -4.56 -3.23 -11.70
N SER A 162 -4.55 -1.93 -12.04
CA SER A 162 -5.75 -1.09 -11.96
C SER A 162 -6.87 -1.60 -12.87
N VAL A 163 -6.54 -2.00 -14.10
CA VAL A 163 -7.51 -2.58 -15.05
C VAL A 163 -8.06 -3.89 -14.49
N ALA A 164 -7.20 -4.80 -14.01
CA ALA A 164 -7.62 -6.08 -13.45
C ALA A 164 -8.57 -5.92 -12.25
N PHE A 165 -8.31 -4.96 -11.34
CA PHE A 165 -9.21 -4.71 -10.21
C PHE A 165 -10.53 -4.09 -10.63
N LEU A 166 -10.51 -3.11 -11.53
CA LEU A 166 -11.74 -2.49 -12.02
C LEU A 166 -12.64 -3.50 -12.73
N THR A 167 -12.06 -4.37 -13.58
CA THR A 167 -12.83 -5.43 -14.24
C THR A 167 -13.39 -6.42 -13.23
N THR A 168 -12.58 -6.84 -12.25
CA THR A 168 -13.03 -7.78 -11.19
C THR A 168 -14.15 -7.17 -10.35
N ALA A 169 -14.03 -5.90 -9.96
CA ALA A 169 -15.06 -5.21 -9.19
C ALA A 169 -16.38 -5.14 -9.95
N VAL A 170 -16.36 -4.80 -11.25
CA VAL A 170 -17.58 -4.76 -12.08
C VAL A 170 -18.20 -6.15 -12.26
N MET A 171 -17.38 -7.21 -12.37
CA MET A 171 -17.86 -8.59 -12.54
C MET A 171 -18.42 -9.21 -11.26
N VAL A 172 -17.88 -8.85 -10.09
CA VAL A 172 -18.25 -9.45 -8.79
C VAL A 172 -19.40 -8.70 -8.11
N VAL A 173 -19.59 -7.41 -8.41
CA VAL A 173 -20.62 -6.61 -7.75
C VAL A 173 -22.00 -6.90 -8.34
N ASP A 174 -22.76 -7.74 -7.65
CA ASP A 174 -24.16 -8.04 -8.00
C ASP A 174 -25.12 -6.87 -7.70
N SER A 175 -24.79 -6.03 -6.71
CA SER A 175 -25.61 -4.86 -6.36
C SER A 175 -24.79 -3.68 -5.84
N TRP A 176 -24.81 -2.59 -6.61
CA TRP A 176 -24.18 -1.33 -6.24
C TRP A 176 -24.80 -0.69 -4.99
N SER A 177 -26.05 -1.04 -4.66
CA SER A 177 -26.73 -0.60 -3.45
C SER A 177 -26.05 -1.14 -2.19
N LEU A 178 -25.60 -2.41 -2.17
CA LEU A 178 -24.85 -2.99 -1.07
C LEU A 178 -23.46 -2.37 -0.92
N VAL A 179 -22.80 -2.06 -2.04
CA VAL A 179 -21.50 -1.37 -2.03
C VAL A 179 -21.63 0.02 -1.41
N LEU A 180 -22.64 0.80 -1.82
CA LEU A 180 -22.90 2.13 -1.25
C LEU A 180 -23.25 2.06 0.24
N ARG A 181 -24.06 1.07 0.65
CA ARG A 181 -24.35 0.85 2.07
C ARG A 181 -23.08 0.50 2.84
N GLY A 182 -22.23 -0.39 2.32
CA GLY A 182 -20.97 -0.77 2.92
C GLY A 182 -19.95 0.37 3.01
N LEU A 183 -20.03 1.37 2.12
CA LEU A 183 -19.17 2.57 2.14
C LEU A 183 -19.58 3.58 3.22
N PHE A 184 -20.88 3.75 3.48
CA PHE A 184 -21.38 4.85 4.32
C PHE A 184 -22.01 4.40 5.64
N ILE A 185 -22.38 3.13 5.78
CA ILE A 185 -23.00 2.59 6.98
C ILE A 185 -21.96 1.72 7.70
N PRO A 186 -21.35 2.22 8.79
CA PRO A 186 -20.35 1.48 9.51
C PRO A 186 -20.97 0.27 10.22
N GLN A 187 -20.45 -0.91 9.89
CA GLN A 187 -20.80 -2.18 10.51
C GLN A 187 -19.51 -2.97 10.77
N ILE A 188 -19.44 -3.66 11.90
CA ILE A 188 -18.28 -4.44 12.32
C ILE A 188 -18.77 -5.88 12.57
N PRO A 189 -18.60 -6.78 11.60
CA PRO A 189 -18.90 -8.21 11.79
C PRO A 189 -18.00 -8.83 12.86
N GLU A 190 -18.48 -9.86 13.55
CA GLU A 190 -17.67 -10.62 14.51
C GLU A 190 -16.41 -11.18 13.83
N GLY A 191 -15.25 -11.07 14.50
CA GLY A 191 -13.95 -11.51 13.96
C GLY A 191 -13.23 -10.51 13.06
N SER A 192 -13.89 -9.43 12.61
CA SER A 192 -13.29 -8.45 11.69
C SER A 192 -12.44 -7.37 12.37
N ILE A 193 -12.38 -7.33 13.71
CA ILE A 193 -11.77 -6.21 14.46
C ILE A 193 -10.30 -5.98 14.09
N MET A 194 -9.53 -7.04 13.84
CA MET A 194 -8.10 -6.95 13.46
C MET A 194 -7.90 -6.41 12.04
N LEU A 195 -8.95 -6.35 11.22
CA LEU A 195 -8.92 -5.77 9.87
C LEU A 195 -9.37 -4.30 9.84
N VAL A 196 -10.04 -3.85 10.90
CA VAL A 196 -10.55 -2.48 11.04
C VAL A 196 -9.54 -1.57 11.76
N VAL A 197 -8.65 -2.15 12.59
CA VAL A 197 -7.65 -1.44 13.41
C VAL A 197 -6.36 -1.17 12.66
#